data_AF-A0A832F353-F1
#
_entry.id   AF-A0A832F353-F1
#
_cell.length_a   1.000
_cell.length_b   1.000
_cell.length_c   1.000
_cell.angle_alpha   90.00
_cell.angle_beta   90.00
_cell.angle_gamma   90.00
#
_symmetry.space_group_name_H-M   'P 1'
#
loop_
_entity.id
_entity.type
_entity.pdbx_description
1 polymer ?
#
loop_
_entity_poly.entity_id
_entity_poly.type
_entity_poly.pdbx_seq_one_letter_code
_entity_poly.pdbx_strand_id
1 'polypeptide(L)'
;MALFGTNGIRGIPNENYYPDFYLHLSITIGNIIKSEKFAVASDGRKTVAMLKGAVLSGLTATGHDVVDLGTLPVSGLQYYCKMNGVPGIMITASHNPPEYNGIKVIDSDGLEASPELQAMIEKRYLEARYNEVGRKDSGNQNYASWEHVGSVKYDYSAKDTYIEAVLSKIDVESVREKKLSALVDCSNGATYETAPQLLRALGIRTVALNSTLDGTFPGHNPEPTEENIKSTI
;
A
#
# COMPACT_ATOMS: atom_id res chain seq x y z
N MET A 1 -12.58 20.26 -4.10
CA MET A 1 -12.87 18.81 -4.09
C MET A 1 -11.96 18.18 -3.08
N ALA A 2 -12.44 17.21 -2.30
CA ALA A 2 -11.61 16.47 -1.37
C ALA A 2 -10.61 15.59 -2.14
N LEU A 3 -9.37 15.49 -1.64
CA LEU A 3 -8.34 14.60 -2.17
C LEU A 3 -8.60 13.17 -1.70
N PHE A 4 -8.91 12.98 -0.41
CA PHE A 4 -9.23 11.67 0.14
C PHE A 4 -10.68 11.28 -0.20
N GLY A 5 -10.83 10.16 -0.91
CA GLY A 5 -12.11 9.50 -1.12
C GLY A 5 -12.38 8.44 -0.05
N THR A 6 -13.33 7.54 -0.31
CA THR A 6 -13.75 6.48 0.63
C THR A 6 -12.61 5.53 1.05
N ASN A 7 -11.54 5.43 0.25
CA ASN A 7 -10.44 4.49 0.47
C ASN A 7 -9.09 5.07 0.00
N GLY A 8 -8.68 6.17 0.62
CA GLY A 8 -7.46 6.90 0.28
C GLY A 8 -7.61 7.84 -0.93
N ILE A 9 -6.49 8.24 -1.51
CA ILE A 9 -6.43 9.10 -2.69
C ILE A 9 -6.28 8.22 -3.92
N ARG A 10 -7.16 8.35 -4.91
CA ARG A 10 -7.14 7.56 -6.15
C ARG A 10 -7.38 8.43 -7.37
N GLY A 11 -6.71 8.10 -8.46
CA GLY A 11 -6.90 8.72 -9.77
C GLY A 11 -6.03 8.02 -10.81
N ILE A 12 -6.10 8.47 -12.06
CA ILE A 12 -5.22 8.02 -13.13
C ILE A 12 -3.90 8.81 -13.01
N PRO A 13 -2.76 8.14 -12.70
CA PRO A 13 -1.47 8.81 -12.64
C PRO A 13 -1.10 9.37 -14.01
N ASN A 14 -0.48 10.55 -14.03
CA ASN A 14 -0.19 11.35 -15.23
C ASN A 14 -1.42 11.95 -15.94
N GLU A 15 -2.59 11.92 -15.29
CA GLU A 15 -3.78 12.66 -15.74
C GLU A 15 -4.39 13.46 -14.58
N ASN A 16 -4.80 12.77 -13.51
CA ASN A 16 -5.35 13.41 -12.31
C ASN A 16 -4.25 13.87 -11.36
N TYR A 17 -3.20 13.06 -11.20
CA TYR A 17 -2.08 13.31 -10.29
C TYR A 17 -0.75 12.95 -10.95
N TYR A 18 0.25 13.81 -10.79
CA TYR A 18 1.58 13.66 -11.38
C TYR A 18 2.62 13.27 -10.30
N PRO A 19 3.84 12.85 -10.65
CA PRO A 19 4.83 12.40 -9.66
C PRO A 19 5.11 13.41 -8.53
N ASP A 20 5.10 14.70 -8.83
CA ASP A 20 5.29 15.77 -7.86
C ASP A 20 4.16 15.82 -6.81
N PHE A 21 2.92 15.52 -7.19
CA PHE A 21 1.80 15.40 -6.25
C PHE A 21 2.13 14.38 -5.15
N TYR A 22 2.58 13.18 -5.52
CA TYR A 22 2.90 12.12 -4.56
C TYR A 22 4.12 12.45 -3.69
N LEU A 23 5.11 13.16 -4.25
CA LEU A 23 6.27 13.65 -3.52
C LEU A 23 5.84 14.65 -2.44
N HIS A 24 5.12 15.71 -2.81
CA HIS A 24 4.69 16.76 -1.90
C HIS A 24 3.67 16.26 -0.87
N LEU A 25 2.81 15.33 -1.26
CA LEU A 25 1.90 14.66 -0.35
C LEU A 25 2.66 13.82 0.69
N SER A 26 3.71 13.11 0.29
CA SER A 26 4.53 12.31 1.21
C SER A 26 5.35 13.18 2.16
N ILE A 27 5.87 14.32 1.69
CA ILE A 27 6.47 15.35 2.55
C ILE A 27 5.45 15.86 3.56
N THR A 28 4.21 16.11 3.13
CA THR A 28 3.14 16.58 4.02
C THR A 28 2.82 15.53 5.08
N ILE A 29 2.69 14.26 4.69
CA ILE A 29 2.45 13.14 5.61
C ILE A 29 3.59 13.02 6.63
N GLY A 30 4.85 13.06 6.16
CA GLY A 30 6.03 12.98 7.03
C GLY A 30 6.13 14.14 8.03
N ASN A 31 5.65 15.34 7.68
CA ASN A 31 5.63 16.46 8.62
C ASN A 31 4.47 16.41 9.64
N ILE A 32 3.40 15.65 9.36
CA ILE A 32 2.21 15.55 10.23
C ILE A 32 2.33 14.39 11.19
N ILE A 33 2.66 13.20 10.68
CA ILE A 33 2.68 11.98 11.46
C ILE A 33 4.02 11.89 12.20
N LYS A 34 3.95 11.94 13.54
CA LYS A 34 5.12 11.82 14.40
C LYS A 34 5.54 10.36 14.55
N SER A 35 6.46 9.94 13.72
CA SER A 35 7.15 8.65 13.80
C SER A 35 8.63 8.84 13.45
N GLU A 36 9.51 7.94 13.86
CA GLU A 36 10.88 7.86 13.33
C GLU A 36 10.94 7.06 12.02
N LYS A 37 9.95 6.17 11.83
CA LYS A 37 9.94 5.17 10.76
C LYS A 37 8.58 5.04 10.07
N PHE A 38 8.60 4.74 8.78
CA PHE A 38 7.42 4.37 8.00
C PHE A 38 7.59 3.00 7.34
N ALA A 39 6.49 2.27 7.21
CA ALA A 39 6.40 1.12 6.32
C ALA A 39 5.78 1.54 4.98
N VAL A 40 6.32 1.06 3.85
CA VAL A 40 5.73 1.30 2.53
C VAL A 40 5.51 -0.04 1.85
N ALA A 41 4.33 -0.25 1.29
CA ALA A 41 4.04 -1.41 0.46
C ALA A 41 3.24 -1.00 -0.77
N SER A 42 3.17 -1.89 -1.76
CA SER A 42 2.45 -1.64 -3.01
C SER A 42 1.69 -2.87 -3.49
N ASP A 43 0.73 -2.67 -4.39
CA ASP A 43 0.21 -3.75 -5.24
C ASP A 43 1.09 -3.96 -6.49
N GLY A 44 0.54 -4.61 -7.53
CA GLY A 44 1.22 -4.91 -8.79
C GLY A 44 1.05 -3.88 -9.91
N ARG A 45 0.38 -2.74 -9.66
CA ARG A 45 0.03 -1.78 -10.72
C ARG A 45 1.26 -1.23 -11.45
N LYS A 46 1.12 -0.98 -12.76
CA LYS A 46 2.22 -0.54 -13.65
C LYS A 46 2.94 0.72 -13.16
N THR A 47 2.20 1.64 -12.55
CA THR A 47 2.69 2.95 -12.09
C THR A 47 3.38 2.92 -10.72
N VAL A 48 3.47 1.75 -10.06
CA VAL A 48 4.05 1.61 -8.71
C VAL A 48 5.49 2.13 -8.63
N ALA A 49 6.35 1.85 -9.61
CA ALA A 49 7.74 2.32 -9.57
C ALA A 49 7.84 3.85 -9.45
N MET A 50 6.99 4.55 -10.21
CA MET A 50 6.91 6.02 -10.21
C MET A 50 6.38 6.57 -8.89
N LEU A 51 5.24 6.06 -8.42
CA LEU A 51 4.61 6.51 -7.18
C LEU A 51 5.49 6.20 -5.97
N LYS A 52 6.07 4.99 -5.92
CA LYS A 52 6.92 4.55 -4.81
C LYS A 52 8.18 5.39 -4.73
N GLY A 53 8.83 5.69 -5.86
CA GLY A 53 9.99 6.58 -5.87
C GLY A 53 9.67 7.95 -5.26
N ALA A 54 8.53 8.55 -5.63
CA ALA A 54 8.08 9.82 -5.07
C ALA A 54 7.77 9.73 -3.56
N VAL A 55 7.11 8.65 -3.12
CA VAL A 55 6.79 8.42 -1.71
C VAL A 55 8.04 8.24 -0.85
N LEU A 56 8.95 7.36 -1.28
CA LEU A 56 10.22 7.11 -0.58
C LEU A 56 11.05 8.40 -0.49
N SER A 57 11.14 9.16 -1.58
CA SER A 57 11.85 10.44 -1.59
C SER A 57 11.22 11.45 -0.65
N GLY A 58 9.89 11.55 -0.61
CA GLY A 58 9.20 12.52 0.24
C GLY A 58 9.36 12.23 1.73
N LEU A 59 9.19 10.95 2.14
CA LEU A 59 9.34 10.55 3.53
C LEU A 59 10.78 10.72 4.04
N THR A 60 11.76 10.24 3.27
CA THR A 60 13.19 10.33 3.66
C THR A 60 13.67 11.79 3.69
N ALA A 61 13.19 12.64 2.78
CA ALA A 61 13.49 14.07 2.79
C ALA A 61 12.95 14.80 4.04
N THR A 62 11.99 14.21 4.75
CA THR A 62 11.48 14.71 6.04
C THR A 62 12.10 14.03 7.26
N GLY A 63 13.14 13.21 7.05
CA GLY A 63 13.95 12.61 8.12
C GLY A 63 13.46 11.25 8.63
N HIS A 64 12.48 10.63 7.95
CA HIS A 64 11.97 9.32 8.34
C HIS A 64 12.77 8.19 7.71
N ASP A 65 13.13 7.20 8.52
CA ASP A 65 13.53 5.90 7.98
C ASP A 65 12.33 5.20 7.35
N VAL A 66 12.55 4.54 6.23
CA VAL A 66 11.49 3.84 5.50
C VAL A 66 11.87 2.38 5.29
N VAL A 67 10.92 1.49 5.56
CA VAL A 67 11.02 0.07 5.21
C VAL A 67 10.07 -0.21 4.05
N ASP A 68 10.62 -0.45 2.86
CA ASP A 68 9.86 -0.91 1.70
C ASP A 68 9.65 -2.44 1.79
N LEU A 69 8.39 -2.82 2.01
CA LEU A 69 7.95 -4.20 2.15
C LEU A 69 7.66 -4.88 0.81
N GLY A 70 7.87 -4.18 -0.31
CA GLY A 70 7.63 -4.70 -1.65
C GLY A 70 6.14 -4.84 -1.94
N THR A 71 5.78 -5.91 -2.64
CA THR A 71 4.38 -6.21 -2.96
C THR A 71 3.74 -7.00 -1.83
N LEU A 72 2.65 -6.48 -1.28
CA LEU A 72 1.97 -7.06 -0.14
C LEU A 72 0.48 -6.74 -0.21
N PRO A 73 -0.44 -7.64 0.19
CA PRO A 73 -1.84 -7.26 0.38
C PRO A 73 -1.97 -6.12 1.39
N VAL A 74 -3.01 -5.29 1.25
CA VAL A 74 -3.27 -4.17 2.18
C VAL A 74 -3.27 -4.65 3.64
N SER A 75 -3.91 -5.79 3.91
CA SER A 75 -3.95 -6.41 5.23
C SER A 75 -2.58 -6.83 5.76
N GLY A 76 -1.64 -7.19 4.87
CA GLY A 76 -0.27 -7.48 5.26
C GLY A 76 0.48 -6.23 5.73
N LEU A 77 0.31 -5.10 5.04
CA LEU A 77 0.88 -3.82 5.50
C LEU A 77 0.22 -3.38 6.82
N GLN A 78 -1.11 -3.49 6.92
CA GLN A 78 -1.85 -3.17 8.15
C GLN A 78 -1.36 -3.99 9.34
N TYR A 79 -1.16 -5.30 9.13
CA TYR A 79 -0.61 -6.18 10.16
C TYR A 79 0.82 -5.76 10.54
N TYR A 80 1.69 -5.48 9.56
CA TYR A 80 3.05 -5.02 9.82
C TYR A 80 3.07 -3.71 10.64
N CYS A 81 2.24 -2.73 10.27
CA CYS A 81 2.13 -1.45 10.97
C CYS A 81 1.74 -1.67 12.44
N LYS A 82 0.67 -2.44 12.67
CA LYS A 82 0.19 -2.78 14.02
C LYS A 82 1.25 -3.47 14.89
N MET A 83 1.96 -4.46 14.32
CA MET A 83 2.91 -5.26 15.08
C MET A 83 4.19 -4.51 15.41
N ASN A 84 4.57 -3.52 14.59
CA ASN A 84 5.77 -2.73 14.78
C ASN A 84 5.50 -1.34 15.38
N GLY A 85 4.23 -0.95 15.54
CA GLY A 85 3.85 0.38 16.03
C GLY A 85 4.30 1.51 15.10
N VAL A 86 4.33 1.26 13.78
CA VAL A 86 4.78 2.24 12.78
C VAL A 86 3.66 2.57 11.80
N PRO A 87 3.50 3.83 11.37
CA PRO A 87 2.57 4.18 10.30
C PRO A 87 3.05 3.61 8.97
N GLY A 88 2.14 3.54 7.99
CA GLY A 88 2.49 3.09 6.66
C GLY A 88 1.77 3.78 5.52
N ILE A 89 2.33 3.62 4.31
CA ILE A 89 1.72 4.07 3.05
C ILE A 89 1.56 2.86 2.13
N MET A 90 0.30 2.59 1.74
CA MET A 90 -0.02 1.58 0.74
C MET A 90 -0.20 2.24 -0.62
N ILE A 91 0.56 1.82 -1.63
CA ILE A 91 0.41 2.29 -3.00
C ILE A 91 -0.51 1.33 -3.75
N THR A 92 -1.76 1.75 -3.97
CA THR A 92 -2.79 0.93 -4.60
C THR A 92 -4.01 1.79 -4.97
N ALA A 93 -4.77 1.36 -5.97
CA ALA A 93 -6.17 1.77 -6.17
C ALA A 93 -7.16 0.61 -5.92
N SER A 94 -6.77 -0.41 -5.15
CA SER A 94 -7.61 -1.56 -4.81
C SER A 94 -8.20 -2.24 -6.06
N HIS A 95 -9.51 -2.21 -6.24
CA HIS A 95 -10.24 -2.85 -7.34
C HIS A 95 -10.46 -1.96 -8.57
N ASN A 96 -10.01 -0.69 -8.56
CA ASN A 96 -10.18 0.18 -9.73
C ASN A 96 -9.49 -0.41 -10.98
N PRO A 97 -9.92 0.00 -12.19
CA PRO A 97 -9.29 -0.42 -13.45
C PRO A 97 -7.76 -0.22 -13.50
N PRO A 98 -7.04 -0.90 -14.42
CA PRO A 98 -5.57 -0.94 -14.47
C PRO A 98 -4.88 0.44 -14.48
N GLU A 99 -5.49 1.42 -15.13
CA GLU A 99 -4.99 2.79 -15.29
C GLU A 99 -5.01 3.61 -13.99
N TYR A 100 -5.81 3.21 -13.01
CA TYR A 100 -5.87 3.89 -11.71
C TYR A 100 -4.69 3.50 -10.83
N ASN A 101 -4.25 4.42 -9.98
CA ASN A 101 -3.43 4.10 -8.81
C ASN A 101 -3.67 5.16 -7.72
N GLY A 102 -3.02 5.01 -6.58
CA GLY A 102 -3.32 5.83 -5.43
C GLY A 102 -2.45 5.54 -4.23
N ILE A 103 -2.76 6.22 -3.13
CA ILE A 103 -2.18 5.93 -1.83
C ILE A 103 -3.26 5.81 -0.75
N LYS A 104 -3.03 4.91 0.19
CA LYS A 104 -3.72 4.88 1.50
C LYS A 104 -2.70 5.13 2.60
N VAL A 105 -3.11 5.87 3.62
CA VAL A 105 -2.31 6.08 4.84
C VAL A 105 -2.83 5.13 5.90
N ILE A 106 -1.92 4.39 6.52
CA ILE A 106 -2.18 3.41 7.59
C ILE A 106 -1.56 3.98 8.87
N ASP A 107 -2.31 3.97 9.96
CA ASP A 107 -1.83 4.38 11.27
C ASP A 107 -1.02 3.26 11.94
N SER A 108 -0.29 3.61 12.99
CA SER A 108 0.54 2.72 13.81
C SER A 108 -0.22 1.57 14.48
N ASP A 109 -1.55 1.65 14.60
CA ASP A 109 -2.41 0.56 15.07
C ASP A 109 -2.84 -0.43 13.96
N GLY A 110 -2.45 -0.15 12.71
CA GLY A 110 -2.77 -0.92 11.52
C GLY A 110 -4.10 -0.57 10.86
N LEU A 111 -4.86 0.40 11.37
CA LEU A 111 -6.08 0.87 10.72
C LEU A 111 -5.76 1.89 9.63
N GLU A 112 -6.69 2.10 8.69
CA GLU A 112 -6.56 3.25 7.78
C GLU A 112 -6.67 4.54 8.58
N ALA A 113 -5.91 5.57 8.18
CA ALA A 113 -5.89 6.87 8.83
C ALA A 113 -7.31 7.38 9.07
N SER A 114 -7.57 7.93 10.25
CA SER A 114 -8.90 8.43 10.60
C SER A 114 -9.33 9.58 9.66
N PRO A 115 -10.64 9.84 9.50
CA PRO A 115 -11.13 10.97 8.73
C PRO A 115 -10.50 12.30 9.16
N GLU A 116 -10.22 12.48 10.45
CA GLU A 116 -9.58 13.68 11.01
C GLU A 116 -8.12 13.81 10.54
N LEU A 117 -7.36 12.71 10.56
CA LEU A 117 -5.98 12.69 10.07
C LEU A 117 -5.94 12.92 8.54
N GLN A 118 -6.83 12.29 7.78
CA GLN A 118 -6.95 12.51 6.34
C GLN A 118 -7.28 13.98 6.01
N ALA A 119 -8.23 14.58 6.71
CA ALA A 119 -8.58 15.99 6.56
C ALA A 119 -7.42 16.93 6.94
N MET A 120 -6.65 16.58 7.96
CA MET A 120 -5.45 17.33 8.36
C MET A 120 -4.37 17.28 7.27
N ILE A 121 -4.09 16.10 6.72
CA ILE A 121 -3.15 15.92 5.61
C ILE A 121 -3.58 16.72 4.39
N GLU A 122 -4.85 16.61 4.00
CA GLU A 122 -5.40 17.34 2.86
C GLU A 122 -5.28 18.85 3.03
N LYS A 123 -5.72 19.37 4.18
CA LYS A 123 -5.65 20.80 4.49
C LYS A 123 -4.21 21.30 4.39
N ARG A 124 -3.26 20.62 5.04
CA ARG A 124 -1.86 21.04 5.07
C ARG A 124 -1.20 20.96 3.70
N TYR A 125 -1.54 19.95 2.90
CA TYR A 125 -1.08 19.81 1.53
C TYR A 125 -1.55 21.00 0.67
N LEU A 126 -2.85 21.32 0.71
CA LEU A 126 -3.41 22.44 -0.04
C LEU A 126 -2.83 23.80 0.38
N GLU A 127 -2.64 24.02 1.68
CA GLU A 127 -1.99 25.22 2.22
C GLU A 127 -0.54 25.34 1.74
N ALA A 128 0.22 24.24 1.73
CA ALA A 128 1.59 24.24 1.24
C ALA A 128 1.65 24.60 -0.25
N ARG A 129 0.80 23.98 -1.07
CA ARG A 129 0.74 24.25 -2.52
C ARG A 129 0.30 25.66 -2.85
N TYR A 130 -0.65 26.23 -2.10
CA TYR A 130 -1.04 27.62 -2.28
C TYR A 130 0.11 28.59 -2.00
N ASN A 131 0.89 28.33 -0.94
CA ASN A 131 2.00 29.17 -0.53
C ASN A 131 3.23 29.07 -1.45
N GLU A 132 3.48 27.91 -2.08
CA GLU A 132 4.56 27.71 -3.06
C GLU A 132 4.37 28.56 -4.33
N VAL A 133 3.12 28.77 -4.77
CA VAL A 133 2.80 29.62 -5.94
C VAL A 133 3.13 31.11 -5.70
N GLY A 134 3.38 31.52 -4.46
CA GLY A 134 3.67 32.91 -4.08
C GLY A 134 5.05 33.18 -3.46
N ARG A 135 5.89 32.17 -3.19
CA ARG A 135 7.18 32.34 -2.51
C ARG A 135 8.30 31.57 -3.21
N LYS A 136 9.34 32.29 -3.64
CA LYS A 136 10.61 31.71 -4.11
C LYS A 136 11.52 31.22 -2.96
N ASP A 137 11.22 31.60 -1.71
CA ASP A 137 12.09 31.40 -0.54
C ASP A 137 11.37 30.79 0.69
N SER A 138 10.41 29.86 0.53
CA SER A 138 9.92 29.08 1.69
C SER A 138 10.97 28.04 2.08
N GLY A 139 12.03 28.49 2.75
CA GLY A 139 13.18 27.69 3.13
C GLY A 139 12.87 26.51 4.04
N ASN A 140 13.61 25.43 3.82
CA ASN A 140 14.15 24.37 4.70
C ASN A 140 13.37 23.80 5.91
N GLN A 141 12.22 24.32 6.33
CA GLN A 141 11.55 23.86 7.57
C GLN A 141 10.70 22.60 7.40
N ASN A 142 10.30 22.27 6.16
CA ASN A 142 9.58 21.04 5.86
C ASN A 142 10.51 19.86 5.57
N TYR A 143 11.83 20.07 5.57
CA TYR A 143 12.84 19.10 5.17
C TYR A 143 13.82 18.87 6.31
N ALA A 144 14.32 17.64 6.41
CA ALA A 144 15.43 17.34 7.31
C ALA A 144 16.72 18.00 6.81
N SER A 145 17.63 18.31 7.72
CA SER A 145 19.00 18.69 7.35
C SER A 145 19.71 17.51 6.66
N TRP A 146 20.79 17.78 5.93
CA TRP A 146 21.55 16.73 5.23
C TRP A 146 22.04 15.61 6.16
N GLU A 147 22.29 15.91 7.45
CA GLU A 147 22.73 14.97 8.49
C GLU A 147 21.59 14.07 9.01
N HIS A 148 20.34 14.47 8.78
CA HIS A 148 19.15 13.83 9.32
C HIS A 148 18.20 13.32 8.23
N VAL A 149 18.64 13.27 6.97
CA VAL A 149 17.86 12.61 5.91
C VAL A 149 17.68 11.14 6.27
N GLY A 150 16.44 10.65 6.14
CA GLY A 150 16.11 9.27 6.45
C GLY A 150 16.70 8.27 5.46
N SER A 151 16.72 6.99 5.84
CA SER A 151 17.22 5.91 5.00
C SER A 151 16.09 5.03 4.45
N VAL A 152 16.35 4.30 3.36
CA VAL A 152 15.44 3.26 2.86
C VAL A 152 16.07 1.89 3.09
N LYS A 153 15.32 0.99 3.73
CA LYS A 153 15.63 -0.44 3.83
C LYS A 153 14.57 -1.24 3.10
N TYR A 154 14.96 -2.38 2.54
CA TYR A 154 14.07 -3.30 1.85
C TYR A 154 13.89 -4.55 2.71
N ASP A 155 12.65 -4.90 3.03
CA ASP A 155 12.31 -6.10 3.81
C ASP A 155 11.12 -6.82 3.20
N TYR A 156 11.42 -7.78 2.34
CA TYR A 156 10.39 -8.56 1.64
C TYR A 156 9.91 -9.79 2.44
N SER A 157 10.38 -9.96 3.69
CA SER A 157 9.97 -11.08 4.56
C SER A 157 8.62 -10.86 5.24
N ALA A 158 8.09 -9.64 5.22
CA ALA A 158 6.80 -9.30 5.83
C ALA A 158 5.61 -10.13 5.29
N LYS A 159 5.72 -10.65 4.06
CA LYS A 159 4.72 -11.59 3.50
C LYS A 159 4.69 -12.91 4.26
N ASP A 160 5.84 -13.45 4.63
CA ASP A 160 5.96 -14.72 5.35
C ASP A 160 5.45 -14.55 6.78
N THR A 161 5.85 -13.45 7.44
CA THR A 161 5.34 -13.08 8.77
C THR A 161 3.81 -12.92 8.78
N TYR A 162 3.23 -12.31 7.74
CA TYR A 162 1.79 -12.18 7.60
C TYR A 162 1.09 -13.54 7.43
N ILE A 163 1.64 -14.44 6.61
CA ILE A 163 1.09 -15.80 6.43
C ILE A 163 1.15 -16.58 7.74
N GLU A 164 2.28 -16.56 8.44
CA GLU A 164 2.46 -17.20 9.74
C GLU A 164 1.48 -16.65 10.78
N ALA A 165 1.26 -15.34 10.79
CA ALA A 165 0.30 -14.71 11.67
C ALA A 165 -1.13 -15.22 11.42
N VAL A 166 -1.55 -15.35 10.16
CA VAL A 166 -2.87 -15.91 9.82
C VAL A 166 -2.96 -17.37 10.24
N LEU A 167 -1.94 -18.18 9.93
CA LEU A 167 -1.89 -19.60 10.33
C LEU A 167 -1.98 -19.78 11.85
N SER A 168 -1.37 -18.89 12.64
CA SER A 168 -1.42 -18.93 14.11
C SER A 168 -2.83 -18.76 14.69
N LYS A 169 -3.80 -18.30 13.88
CA LYS A 169 -5.20 -18.09 14.28
C LYS A 169 -6.13 -19.21 13.82
N ILE A 170 -5.60 -20.24 13.15
CA ILE A 170 -6.38 -21.32 12.55
C ILE A 170 -5.93 -22.65 13.18
N ASP A 171 -6.89 -23.54 13.46
CA ASP A 171 -6.59 -24.93 13.74
C ASP A 171 -6.18 -25.64 12.43
N VAL A 172 -4.88 -25.60 12.14
CA VAL A 172 -4.30 -26.13 10.91
C VAL A 172 -4.55 -27.63 10.77
N GLU A 173 -4.49 -28.39 11.85
CA GLU A 173 -4.67 -29.84 11.81
C GLU A 173 -6.12 -30.21 11.50
N SER A 174 -7.10 -29.52 12.12
CA SER A 174 -8.51 -29.71 11.78
C SER A 174 -8.82 -29.40 10.30
N VAL A 175 -8.16 -28.41 9.70
CA VAL A 175 -8.31 -28.11 8.27
C VAL A 175 -7.69 -29.20 7.41
N ARG A 176 -6.49 -29.69 7.77
CA ARG A 176 -5.79 -30.76 7.04
C ARG A 176 -6.59 -32.06 6.99
N GLU A 177 -7.18 -32.45 8.10
CA GLU A 177 -7.99 -33.68 8.20
C GLU A 177 -9.17 -33.71 7.21
N LYS A 178 -9.72 -32.55 6.88
CA LYS A 178 -10.85 -32.42 5.93
C LYS A 178 -10.46 -32.66 4.47
N LYS A 179 -9.16 -32.70 4.14
CA LYS A 179 -8.65 -32.97 2.77
C LYS A 179 -9.31 -32.08 1.70
N LEU A 180 -9.51 -30.81 2.02
CA LEU A 180 -10.19 -29.85 1.16
C LEU A 180 -9.42 -29.60 -0.14
N SER A 181 -10.15 -29.15 -1.16
CA SER A 181 -9.58 -28.66 -2.42
C SER A 181 -10.18 -27.29 -2.70
N ALA A 182 -9.37 -26.35 -3.16
CA ALA A 182 -9.79 -24.98 -3.42
C ALA A 182 -9.19 -24.46 -4.73
N LEU A 183 -10.01 -23.71 -5.46
CA LEU A 183 -9.56 -22.84 -6.54
C LEU A 183 -9.50 -21.41 -5.98
N VAL A 184 -8.39 -20.71 -6.22
CA VAL A 184 -8.21 -19.31 -5.82
C VAL A 184 -7.84 -18.47 -7.03
N ASP A 185 -8.64 -17.46 -7.32
CA ASP A 185 -8.33 -16.45 -8.32
C ASP A 185 -7.63 -15.27 -7.63
N CYS A 186 -6.39 -14.99 -8.02
CA CYS A 186 -5.61 -13.89 -7.44
C CYS A 186 -5.74 -12.59 -8.26
N SER A 187 -6.48 -12.61 -9.38
CA SER A 187 -6.73 -11.47 -10.26
C SER A 187 -5.46 -10.68 -10.59
N ASN A 188 -4.32 -11.35 -10.76
CA ASN A 188 -3.00 -10.77 -11.02
C ASN A 188 -2.53 -9.72 -9.98
N GLY A 189 -3.16 -9.68 -8.81
CA GLY A 189 -3.00 -8.64 -7.81
C GLY A 189 -2.00 -8.98 -6.70
N ALA A 190 -2.04 -8.20 -5.61
CA ALA A 190 -1.07 -8.28 -4.52
C ALA A 190 -1.08 -9.60 -3.74
N THR A 191 -2.13 -10.41 -3.86
CA THR A 191 -2.28 -11.72 -3.20
C THR A 191 -1.72 -12.89 -4.01
N TYR A 192 -1.13 -12.62 -5.19
CA TYR A 192 -0.66 -13.65 -6.14
C TYR A 192 0.27 -14.71 -5.51
N GLU A 193 1.06 -14.36 -4.50
CA GLU A 193 1.85 -15.34 -3.73
C GLU A 193 1.16 -15.75 -2.43
N THR A 194 0.64 -14.78 -1.67
CA THR A 194 0.23 -15.00 -0.28
C THR A 194 -0.98 -15.92 -0.16
N ALA A 195 -1.99 -15.77 -1.02
CA ALA A 195 -3.20 -16.58 -0.93
C ALA A 195 -2.95 -18.06 -1.30
N PRO A 196 -2.28 -18.38 -2.43
CA PRO A 196 -1.92 -19.76 -2.73
C PRO A 196 -0.98 -20.38 -1.70
N GLN A 197 -0.01 -19.62 -1.16
CA GLN A 197 0.90 -20.12 -0.13
C GLN A 197 0.16 -20.44 1.17
N LEU A 198 -0.74 -19.56 1.62
CA LEU A 198 -1.56 -19.78 2.82
C LEU A 198 -2.43 -21.04 2.68
N LEU A 199 -3.13 -21.21 1.56
CA LEU A 199 -3.97 -22.40 1.34
C LEU A 199 -3.15 -23.70 1.33
N ARG A 200 -1.98 -23.70 0.70
CA ARG A 200 -1.07 -24.85 0.71
C ARG A 200 -0.54 -25.15 2.11
N ALA A 201 -0.21 -24.13 2.91
CA ALA A 201 0.25 -24.31 4.29
C ALA A 201 -0.83 -24.94 5.19
N LEU A 202 -2.10 -24.63 4.92
CA LEU A 202 -3.28 -25.28 5.51
C LEU A 202 -3.52 -26.73 5.02
N GLY A 203 -2.67 -27.24 4.12
CA GLY A 203 -2.82 -28.58 3.52
C GLY A 203 -3.98 -28.71 2.54
N ILE A 204 -4.50 -27.60 2.02
CA ILE A 204 -5.55 -27.59 1.01
C ILE A 204 -4.91 -27.87 -0.35
N ARG A 205 -5.51 -28.76 -1.15
CA ARG A 205 -5.11 -28.92 -2.56
C ARG A 205 -5.53 -27.67 -3.33
N THR A 206 -4.58 -26.87 -3.77
CA THR A 206 -4.84 -25.54 -4.33
C THR A 206 -4.57 -25.48 -5.83
N VAL A 207 -5.56 -25.00 -6.59
CA VAL A 207 -5.38 -24.51 -7.96
C VAL A 207 -5.42 -22.98 -7.91
N ALA A 208 -4.36 -22.32 -8.37
CA ALA A 208 -4.29 -20.86 -8.38
C ALA A 208 -4.46 -20.33 -9.81
N LEU A 209 -5.48 -19.49 -10.01
CA LEU A 209 -5.72 -18.76 -11.26
C LEU A 209 -5.21 -17.33 -11.13
N ASN A 210 -4.78 -16.76 -12.26
CA ASN A 210 -4.29 -15.38 -12.34
C ASN A 210 -3.25 -15.06 -11.26
N SER A 211 -2.40 -16.04 -10.93
CA SER A 211 -1.48 -16.04 -9.78
C SER A 211 -0.09 -15.49 -10.12
N THR A 212 0.01 -14.70 -11.18
CA THR A 212 1.22 -13.98 -11.59
C THR A 212 0.96 -12.50 -11.41
N LEU A 213 1.86 -11.78 -10.74
CA LEU A 213 1.75 -10.34 -10.55
C LEU A 213 1.81 -9.62 -11.90
N ASP A 214 0.72 -8.99 -12.31
CA ASP A 214 0.64 -8.20 -13.54
C ASP A 214 -0.38 -7.07 -13.38
N GLY A 215 0.12 -5.83 -13.28
CA GLY A 215 -0.71 -4.63 -13.12
C GLY A 215 -1.54 -4.24 -14.34
N THR A 216 -1.48 -4.98 -15.45
CA THR A 216 -2.42 -4.86 -16.58
C THR A 216 -3.68 -5.71 -16.37
N PHE A 217 -3.69 -6.58 -15.35
CA PHE A 217 -4.83 -7.43 -14.98
C PHE A 217 -5.37 -8.27 -16.15
N PRO A 218 -4.53 -9.09 -16.81
CA PRO A 218 -4.90 -9.81 -18.03
C PRO A 218 -5.98 -10.88 -17.85
N GLY A 219 -6.17 -11.39 -16.63
CA GLY A 219 -7.23 -12.36 -16.35
C GLY A 219 -8.63 -11.76 -16.43
N HIS A 220 -8.84 -10.66 -15.69
CA HIS A 220 -10.06 -9.85 -15.67
C HIS A 220 -9.81 -8.58 -14.84
N ASN A 221 -10.75 -7.63 -14.87
CA ASN A 221 -10.69 -6.46 -13.98
C ASN A 221 -10.59 -6.90 -12.50
N PRO A 222 -9.76 -6.25 -11.66
CA PRO A 222 -9.42 -6.76 -10.33
C PRO A 222 -10.56 -6.70 -9.29
N GLU A 223 -11.74 -6.21 -9.67
CA GLU A 223 -12.93 -6.28 -8.84
C GLU A 223 -13.62 -7.65 -8.99
N PRO A 224 -13.84 -8.41 -7.90
CA PRO A 224 -14.44 -9.74 -7.97
C PRO A 224 -15.98 -9.67 -8.10
N THR A 225 -16.47 -9.05 -9.16
CA THR A 225 -17.90 -9.03 -9.51
C THR A 225 -18.32 -10.34 -10.19
N GLU A 226 -19.61 -10.66 -10.16
CA GLU A 226 -20.15 -11.84 -10.86
C GLU A 226 -19.73 -11.87 -12.34
N GLU A 227 -19.72 -10.72 -13.01
CA GLU A 227 -19.29 -10.61 -14.40
C GLU A 227 -17.81 -10.95 -14.61
N ASN A 228 -16.93 -10.45 -13.75
CA ASN A 228 -15.48 -10.63 -13.89
C ASN A 228 -15.05 -12.08 -13.61
N ILE A 229 -15.76 -12.79 -12.72
CA ILE A 229 -15.40 -14.17 -12.32
C ILE A 229 -16.12 -15.26 -13.14
N LYS A 230 -16.85 -14.91 -14.20
CA LYS A 230 -17.59 -15.89 -15.03
C LYS A 230 -16.71 -16.99 -15.61
N SER A 231 -15.44 -16.69 -15.91
CA SER A 231 -14.48 -17.67 -16.43
C SER A 231 -13.77 -18.48 -15.36
N THR A 232 -13.97 -18.12 -14.08
CA THR A 232 -13.36 -18.76 -12.90
C THR A 232 -14.21 -19.91 -12.36
N ILE A 233 -15.52 -19.96 -12.69
CA ILE A 233 -16.53 -20.93 -12.20
C ILE A 233 -16.93 -21.90 -13.31
#